data_AF-A0A075K5V6-F1
#
_entry.id   AF-A0A075K5V6-F1
#
_cell.length_a   1.000
_cell.length_b   1.000
_cell.length_c   1.000
_cell.angle_alpha   90.00
_cell.angle_beta   90.00
_cell.angle_gamma   90.00
#
_symmetry.space_group_name_H-M   'P 1'
#
loop_
_entity.id
_entity.type
_entity.pdbx_description
1 polymer ?
#
loop_
_entity_poly.entity_id
_entity_poly.type
_entity_poly.pdbx_seq_one_letter_code
_entity_poly.pdbx_strand_id
1 'polypeptide(L)'
;MSKFCMITVDRATPATLDRIHGTIKEQGGAWWHHFASTWIVQGKSSSAWRDLVKDQIKASGEGSTAAVLVVDLPVNKGNRGWAFSGVKSEKRASWLKSTYGPNSKD
;
A
#
# COMPACT_ATOMS: atom_id res chain seq x y z
N MET A 1 -7.06 -12.57 -12.00
CA MET A 1 -7.61 -11.83 -10.84
C MET A 1 -6.58 -10.82 -10.37
N SER A 2 -6.97 -9.56 -10.16
CA SER A 2 -6.08 -8.53 -9.60
C SER A 2 -5.72 -8.86 -8.15
N LYS A 3 -4.43 -8.83 -7.81
CA LYS A 3 -3.92 -9.09 -6.45
C LYS A 3 -3.85 -7.78 -5.66
N PHE A 4 -4.14 -7.84 -4.37
CA PHE A 4 -3.89 -6.77 -3.42
C PHE A 4 -2.59 -7.04 -2.68
N CYS A 5 -1.81 -6.00 -2.42
CA CYS A 5 -0.60 -6.08 -1.60
C CYS A 5 -0.59 -4.96 -0.57
N MET A 6 0.01 -5.21 0.59
CA MET A 6 0.40 -4.16 1.52
C MET A 6 1.88 -3.85 1.30
N ILE A 7 2.22 -2.58 1.10
CA ILE A 7 3.59 -2.09 1.00
C ILE A 7 3.86 -1.27 2.25
N THR A 8 4.96 -1.57 2.95
CA THR A 8 5.46 -0.76 4.06
C THR A 8 6.92 -0.44 3.81
N VAL A 9 7.30 0.82 4.04
CA VAL A 9 8.66 1.32 3.89
C VAL A 9 9.17 1.80 5.25
N ASP A 10 10.37 1.39 5.61
CA ASP A 10 11.06 1.80 6.83
C ASP A 10 12.21 2.75 6.51
N ARG A 11 12.44 3.73 7.40
CA ARG A 11 13.57 4.67 7.39
C ARG A 11 13.81 5.48 6.11
N ALA A 12 12.81 5.58 5.22
CA ALA A 12 12.90 6.45 4.05
C ALA A 12 12.61 7.91 4.40
N THR A 13 13.32 8.84 3.77
CA THR A 13 13.05 10.28 3.88
C THR A 13 11.66 10.66 3.33
N PRO A 14 11.06 11.78 3.77
CA PRO A 14 9.79 12.25 3.22
C PRO A 14 9.80 12.39 1.69
N ALA A 15 10.89 12.92 1.12
CA ALA A 15 11.03 13.09 -0.32
C ALA A 15 11.05 11.75 -1.10
N THR A 16 11.54 10.67 -0.46
CA THR A 16 11.50 9.32 -1.03
C THR A 16 10.11 8.70 -0.89
N LEU A 17 9.45 8.91 0.25
CA LEU A 17 8.06 8.48 0.44
C LEU A 17 7.11 9.15 -0.56
N ASP A 18 7.31 10.43 -0.86
CA ASP A 18 6.53 11.17 -1.87
C ASP A 18 6.75 10.61 -3.29
N ARG A 19 7.99 10.26 -3.63
CA ARG A 19 8.29 9.59 -4.91
C ARG A 19 7.62 8.23 -5.01
N ILE A 20 7.74 7.40 -3.97
CA ILE A 20 7.09 6.09 -3.89
C ILE A 20 5.57 6.24 -4.01
N HIS A 21 5.00 7.23 -3.32
CA HIS A 21 3.58 7.56 -3.41
C HIS A 21 3.16 7.92 -4.84
N GLY A 22 3.92 8.79 -5.52
CA GLY A 22 3.70 9.13 -6.93
C GLY A 22 3.71 7.88 -7.81
N THR A 23 4.71 7.02 -7.65
CA THR A 23 4.82 5.77 -8.43
C THR A 23 3.64 4.83 -8.16
N ILE A 24 3.24 4.65 -6.90
CA ILE A 24 2.07 3.81 -6.54
C ILE A 24 0.80 4.34 -7.20
N LYS A 25 0.61 5.66 -7.19
CA LYS A 25 -0.56 6.32 -7.77
C LYS A 25 -0.60 6.18 -9.29
N GLU A 26 0.53 6.26 -9.96
CA GLU A 26 0.63 6.13 -11.43
C GLU A 26 0.50 4.68 -11.91
N GLN A 27 1.04 3.73 -11.15
CA GLN A 27 1.20 2.34 -11.56
C GLN A 27 0.15 1.40 -10.96
N GLY A 28 -0.56 1.83 -9.93
CA GLY A 28 -1.59 1.06 -9.24
C GLY A 28 -2.95 1.24 -9.90
N GLY A 29 -3.74 0.16 -9.98
CA GLY A 29 -5.12 0.26 -10.45
C GLY A 29 -6.03 0.94 -9.43
N ALA A 30 -5.84 0.61 -8.16
CA ALA A 30 -6.50 1.24 -7.02
C ALA A 30 -5.61 1.11 -5.78
N TRP A 31 -5.75 2.02 -4.82
CA TRP A 31 -4.88 2.04 -3.64
C TRP A 31 -5.45 2.85 -2.46
N TRP A 32 -4.89 2.61 -1.27
CA TRP A 32 -5.20 3.29 0.00
C TRP A 32 -3.93 3.66 0.75
N HIS A 33 -3.88 4.86 1.36
CA HIS A 33 -2.62 5.46 1.84
C HIS A 33 -2.75 6.41 3.04
N HIS A 34 -3.46 6.05 4.10
CA HIS A 34 -3.62 6.97 5.24
C HIS A 34 -2.48 6.94 6.26
N PHE A 35 -1.45 6.13 6.03
CA PHE A 35 -0.21 6.11 6.80
C PHE A 35 0.93 6.71 5.98
N ALA A 36 1.92 7.31 6.65
CA ALA A 36 3.02 8.00 5.98
C ALA A 36 3.87 7.09 5.09
N SER A 37 4.08 5.84 5.51
CA SER A 37 4.95 4.88 4.83
C SER A 37 4.29 3.54 4.57
N THR A 38 2.96 3.49 4.52
CA THR A 38 2.22 2.24 4.26
C THR A 38 1.06 2.46 3.31
N TRP A 39 0.96 1.53 2.35
CA TRP A 39 -0.05 1.54 1.30
C TRP A 39 -0.68 0.16 1.15
N ILE A 40 -1.96 0.13 0.78
CA ILE A 40 -2.61 -1.08 0.25
C ILE A 40 -2.89 -0.82 -1.22
N VAL A 41 -2.40 -1.67 -2.12
CA VAL A 41 -2.39 -1.44 -3.57
C VAL A 41 -2.97 -2.63 -4.32
N GLN A 42 -3.56 -2.38 -5.49
CA GLN A 42 -4.07 -3.39 -6.41
C GLN A 42 -3.29 -3.36 -7.73
N GLY A 43 -2.95 -4.54 -8.28
CA GLY A 43 -2.57 -4.68 -9.69
C GLY A 43 -1.36 -5.58 -9.98
N LYS A 44 -0.23 -5.36 -9.29
CA LYS A 44 1.01 -6.14 -9.49
C LYS A 44 1.20 -7.21 -8.39
N SER A 45 2.13 -8.13 -8.58
CA SER A 45 2.56 -9.07 -7.54
C SER A 45 3.39 -8.38 -6.45
N SER A 46 3.50 -9.00 -5.28
CA SER A 46 4.38 -8.56 -4.20
C SER A 46 5.84 -8.34 -4.65
N SER A 47 6.38 -9.26 -5.45
CA SER A 47 7.73 -9.14 -6.02
C SER A 47 7.90 -7.92 -6.93
N ALA A 48 6.95 -7.69 -7.85
CA ALA A 48 7.01 -6.57 -8.78
C ALA A 48 6.87 -5.21 -8.06
N TRP A 49 6.00 -5.14 -7.04
CA TRP A 49 5.91 -3.94 -6.20
C TRP A 49 7.18 -3.70 -5.39
N ARG A 50 7.74 -4.75 -4.78
CA ARG A 50 8.99 -4.66 -4.00
C ARG A 50 10.11 -4.11 -4.87
N ASP A 51 10.30 -4.67 -6.07
CA ASP A 51 11.39 -4.27 -6.95
C ASP A 51 11.24 -2.81 -7.40
N LEU A 52 10.03 -2.41 -7.77
CA LEU A 52 9.72 -1.03 -8.13
C LEU A 52 9.98 -0.04 -6.98
N VAL A 53 9.57 -0.35 -5.74
CA VAL A 53 9.82 0.51 -4.57
C VAL A 53 11.31 0.53 -4.21
N LYS A 54 11.98 -0.62 -4.30
CA LYS A 54 13.42 -0.75 -4.06
C LYS A 54 14.23 0.13 -5.02
N ASP A 55 13.81 0.23 -6.27
CA ASP A 55 14.47 1.09 -7.25
C ASP A 55 14.30 2.58 -6.91
N GLN A 56 13.14 2.99 -6.38
CA GLN A 56 12.96 4.36 -5.88
C GLN A 56 13.87 4.66 -4.69
N ILE A 57 13.98 3.73 -3.74
CA ILE A 57 14.89 3.86 -2.58
C ILE A 57 16.35 4.00 -3.04
N LYS A 58 16.78 3.16 -3.98
CA LYS A 58 18.14 3.22 -4.55
C LYS A 58 18.41 4.54 -5.26
N ALA A 59 17.46 5.02 -6.07
CA ALA A 59 17.58 6.29 -6.79
C ALA A 59 17.70 7.50 -5.84
N SER A 60 17.25 7.37 -4.60
CA SER A 60 17.42 8.39 -3.55
C SER A 60 18.76 8.35 -2.81
N GLY A 61 19.63 7.35 -3.08
CA GLY A 61 20.87 7.15 -2.32
C GLY A 61 20.66 6.52 -0.94
N GLU A 62 19.44 6.06 -0.62
CA GLU A 62 19.07 5.47 0.69
C GLU A 62 19.11 3.93 0.69
N GLY A 63 19.74 3.32 -0.33
CA GLY A 63 19.74 1.87 -0.54
C GLY A 63 20.35 1.03 0.59
N SER A 64 21.10 1.64 1.51
CA SER A 64 21.69 1.01 2.68
C SER A 64 20.95 1.27 4.00
N THR A 65 20.00 2.22 4.03
CA THR A 65 19.34 2.68 5.27
C THR A 65 17.84 2.44 5.28
N ALA A 66 17.19 2.49 4.11
CA ALA A 66 15.76 2.28 3.97
C ALA A 66 15.44 0.85 3.52
N ALA A 67 14.28 0.34 3.94
CA ALA A 67 13.83 -1.00 3.61
C ALA A 67 12.37 -0.99 3.12
N VAL A 68 12.00 -1.99 2.31
CA VAL A 68 10.62 -2.21 1.87
C VAL A 68 10.19 -3.64 2.19
N LEU A 69 9.01 -3.77 2.77
CA LEU A 69 8.28 -5.01 2.92
C LEU A 69 7.03 -4.97 2.04
N VAL A 70 6.79 -6.03 1.26
CA VAL A 70 5.55 -6.19 0.49
C VAL A 70 4.93 -7.53 0.84
N VAL A 71 3.67 -7.49 1.28
CA VAL A 71 2.90 -8.67 1.70
C VAL A 71 1.71 -8.83 0.76
N ASP A 72 1.55 -10.02 0.19
CA ASP A 72 0.35 -10.37 -0.58
C ASP A 72 -0.85 -10.47 0.37
N LEU A 73 -1.94 -9.80 0.01
CA LEU A 73 -3.16 -9.75 0.80
C LEU A 73 -4.21 -10.75 0.28
N PRO A 74 -5.06 -11.31 1.16
CA PRO A 74 -6.10 -12.26 0.79
C PRO A 74 -7.04 -11.75 -0.31
N VAL A 75 -7.14 -12.51 -1.40
CA VAL A 75 -8.05 -12.19 -2.52
C VAL A 75 -9.48 -12.64 -2.20
N ASN A 76 -9.65 -13.72 -1.45
CA ASN A 76 -10.96 -14.27 -1.08
C ASN A 76 -11.64 -13.40 -0.03
N LYS A 77 -12.86 -12.90 -0.34
CA LYS A 77 -13.61 -11.98 0.54
C LYS A 77 -13.81 -12.51 1.97
N GLY A 78 -13.99 -13.82 2.15
CA GLY A 78 -14.17 -14.45 3.46
C GLY A 78 -12.94 -14.47 4.36
N ASN A 79 -11.74 -14.24 3.80
CA ASN A 79 -10.47 -14.26 4.54
C ASN A 79 -9.84 -12.86 4.66
N ARG A 80 -10.63 -11.80 4.43
CA ARG A 80 -10.15 -10.42 4.57
C ARG A 80 -10.53 -9.91 5.95
N GLY A 81 -9.53 -9.44 6.70
CA GLY A 81 -9.72 -8.75 7.98
C GLY A 81 -8.86 -7.50 8.01
N TRP A 82 -9.42 -6.40 8.49
CA TRP A 82 -8.70 -5.16 8.76
C TRP A 82 -9.45 -4.36 9.81
N ALA A 83 -8.73 -3.50 10.53
CA ALA A 83 -9.28 -2.55 11.48
C ALA A 83 -8.52 -1.23 11.36
N PHE A 84 -9.22 -0.12 11.58
CA PHE A 84 -8.64 1.22 11.54
C PHE A 84 -9.18 2.05 12.71
N SER A 85 -8.30 2.80 13.36
CA SER A 85 -8.67 3.80 14.36
C SER A 85 -7.95 5.12 14.05
N GLY A 86 -8.67 6.23 14.15
CA GLY A 86 -8.14 7.57 13.90
C GLY A 86 -9.21 8.61 13.60
N VAL A 87 -8.80 9.87 13.52
CA VAL A 87 -9.69 11.00 13.19
C VAL A 87 -10.32 10.81 11.82
N LYS A 88 -11.64 11.02 11.71
CA LYS A 88 -12.43 10.80 10.48
C LYS A 88 -12.28 9.37 9.92
N SER A 89 -12.27 8.38 10.80
CA SER A 89 -12.07 6.97 10.47
C SER A 89 -12.98 6.47 9.37
N GLU A 90 -14.26 6.78 9.40
CA GLU A 90 -15.22 6.35 8.37
C GLU A 90 -14.83 6.86 6.98
N LYS A 91 -14.51 8.14 6.85
CA LYS A 91 -14.10 8.73 5.57
C LYS A 91 -12.77 8.14 5.08
N ARG A 92 -11.79 7.99 5.97
CA ARG A 92 -10.46 7.45 5.63
C ARG A 92 -10.50 5.96 5.30
N ALA A 93 -11.37 5.20 5.97
CA ALA A 93 -11.53 3.77 5.73
C ALA A 93 -12.56 3.46 4.62
N SER A 94 -13.27 4.46 4.09
CA SER A 94 -14.30 4.26 3.06
C SER A 94 -13.81 3.45 1.86
N TRP A 95 -12.63 3.76 1.32
CA TRP A 95 -12.04 3.00 0.22
C TRP A 95 -11.71 1.56 0.64
N LEU A 96 -11.20 1.35 1.86
CA LEU A 96 -10.94 0.00 2.37
C LEU A 96 -12.23 -0.78 2.47
N LYS A 97 -13.31 -0.19 3.00
CA LYS A 97 -14.64 -0.81 3.09
C LYS A 97 -15.19 -1.15 1.70
N SER A 98 -15.15 -0.24 0.74
CA SER A 98 -15.76 -0.41 -0.59
C SER A 98 -14.96 -1.32 -1.53
N THR A 99 -13.63 -1.27 -1.47
CA THR A 99 -12.75 -1.91 -2.45
C THR A 99 -12.18 -3.22 -1.92
N TYR A 100 -11.77 -3.21 -0.65
CA TYR A 100 -11.06 -4.33 -0.04
C TYR A 100 -11.91 -5.11 0.99
N GLY A 101 -12.88 -4.48 1.64
CA GLY A 101 -13.76 -5.11 2.60
C GLY A 101 -14.75 -6.08 1.95
N PRO A 102 -15.38 -6.96 2.74
CA PRO A 102 -16.62 -7.57 2.33
C PRO A 102 -17.64 -6.46 2.02
N ASN A 103 -18.50 -6.67 1.01
CA ASN A 103 -19.66 -5.79 0.82
C ASN A 103 -20.56 -6.00 2.04
N SER A 104 -20.35 -5.24 3.12
CA SER A 104 -21.36 -5.17 4.17
C SER A 104 -22.52 -4.41 3.55
N LYS A 105 -23.60 -5.13 3.24
CA LYS A 105 -24.91 -4.51 3.35
C LYS A 105 -25.08 -4.30 4.84
N ASP A 106 -24.93 -3.05 5.25
CA ASP A 106 -25.34 -2.62 6.59
C ASP A 106 -26.85 -2.91 6.76
#